data_AF-A0A817RT98-F1
#
_entry.id   AF-A0A817RT98-F1
#
_cell.length_a   1.000
_cell.length_b   1.000
_cell.length_c   1.000
_cell.angle_alpha   90.00
_cell.angle_beta   90.00
_cell.angle_gamma   90.00
#
_symmetry.space_group_name_H-M   'P 1'
#
loop_
_entity.id
_entity.type
_entity.pdbx_description
1 polymer ?
#
loop_
_entity_poly.entity_id
_entity_poly.type
_entity_poly.pdbx_seq_one_letter_code
_entity_poly.pdbx_strand_id
1 'polypeptide(L)'
;MFSKVICCFIFVLCSISIVRINAQPCGLPCVNGNCIVETDTLIQFCNCSTGFTGDLCDMRDTTPTAPTIILGVPCSTNPCRNGGLCFTVPCGGFRCLCAPGYVGILCENQYTK
;
A
#
# COMPACT_ATOMS: atom_id res chain seq x y z
N MET A 1 -4.41 -35.37 -14.60
CA MET A 1 -3.28 -34.76 -15.32
C MET A 1 -3.83 -33.69 -16.24
N PHE A 2 -3.29 -32.47 -16.17
CA PHE A 2 -3.38 -31.28 -17.05
C PHE A 2 -4.28 -31.40 -18.31
N SER A 3 -5.08 -30.42 -18.77
CA SER A 3 -4.80 -28.99 -18.92
C SER A 3 -6.00 -28.32 -19.62
N LYS A 4 -6.31 -27.08 -19.22
CA LYS A 4 -6.85 -25.94 -19.99
C LYS A 4 -8.14 -26.08 -20.84
N VAL A 5 -8.97 -25.04 -20.74
CA VAL A 5 -10.02 -24.59 -21.70
C VAL A 5 -11.42 -25.21 -21.56
N ILE A 6 -11.95 -25.26 -20.34
CA ILE A 6 -13.40 -25.49 -20.09
C ILE A 6 -13.96 -24.22 -19.48
N CYS A 7 -14.66 -23.40 -20.26
CA CYS A 7 -15.87 -22.65 -19.88
C CYS A 7 -16.13 -21.51 -20.88
N CYS A 8 -16.31 -21.84 -22.16
CA CYS A 8 -16.90 -20.90 -23.09
C CYS A 8 -17.71 -21.67 -24.12
N PHE A 9 -18.97 -21.26 -24.28
CA PHE A 9 -19.89 -21.63 -25.35
C PHE A 9 -20.33 -23.11 -25.38
N ILE A 10 -21.54 -23.37 -24.88
CA ILE A 10 -22.69 -23.83 -25.68
C ILE A 10 -23.83 -24.23 -24.73
N PHE A 11 -25.01 -23.66 -24.98
CA PHE A 11 -26.26 -23.78 -24.25
C PHE A 11 -26.83 -25.23 -24.26
N VAL A 12 -27.03 -25.88 -23.11
CA VAL A 12 -28.14 -26.84 -22.90
C VAL A 12 -28.62 -26.85 -21.43
N LEU A 13 -29.76 -26.20 -21.21
CA LEU A 13 -30.84 -26.33 -20.21
C LEU A 13 -30.72 -27.35 -19.05
N CYS A 14 -30.98 -26.92 -17.79
CA CYS A 14 -31.89 -27.64 -16.86
C CYS A 14 -32.30 -26.80 -15.63
N SER A 15 -33.52 -26.25 -15.67
CA SER A 15 -34.56 -26.14 -14.63
C SER A 15 -34.26 -26.31 -13.13
N ILE A 16 -33.25 -25.67 -12.56
CA ILE A 16 -33.20 -25.39 -11.12
C ILE A 16 -32.92 -23.91 -10.96
N SER A 17 -33.76 -23.21 -10.21
CA SER A 17 -33.60 -21.82 -9.82
C SER A 17 -32.30 -21.62 -9.04
N ILE A 18 -31.17 -21.61 -9.72
CA ILE A 18 -29.98 -20.94 -9.26
C ILE A 18 -30.12 -19.59 -9.94
N VAL A 19 -30.71 -18.63 -9.22
CA VAL A 19 -30.36 -17.22 -9.46
C VAL A 19 -28.85 -17.26 -9.62
N ARG A 20 -28.36 -17.06 -10.84
CA ARG A 20 -26.93 -16.79 -11.01
C ARG A 20 -26.79 -15.50 -10.22
N ILE A 21 -26.35 -15.62 -8.97
CA ILE A 21 -25.61 -14.54 -8.34
C ILE A 21 -24.35 -14.51 -9.19
N ASN A 22 -24.47 -13.92 -10.38
CA ASN A 22 -23.38 -13.37 -11.12
C ASN A 22 -22.95 -12.15 -10.31
N ALA A 23 -22.55 -12.37 -9.05
CA ALA A 23 -21.63 -11.48 -8.40
C ALA A 23 -20.40 -11.65 -9.27
N GLN A 24 -20.24 -10.75 -10.25
CA GLN A 24 -18.97 -10.57 -10.94
C GLN A 24 -17.97 -10.41 -9.80
N PRO A 25 -17.23 -11.47 -9.44
CA PRO A 25 -16.45 -11.43 -8.23
C PRO A 25 -15.23 -10.64 -8.63
N CYS A 26 -15.11 -9.43 -8.09
CA CYS A 26 -13.95 -8.55 -8.15
C CYS A 26 -12.87 -8.92 -9.19
N GLY A 27 -12.82 -8.19 -10.30
CA GLY A 27 -11.96 -8.51 -11.46
C GLY A 27 -10.56 -7.91 -11.42
N LEU A 28 -10.24 -7.10 -10.40
CA LEU A 28 -8.92 -6.47 -10.26
C LEU A 28 -7.90 -7.44 -9.63
N PRO A 29 -6.71 -7.60 -10.24
CA PRO A 29 -5.66 -8.46 -9.71
C PRO A 29 -4.86 -7.76 -8.61
N CYS A 30 -5.51 -7.42 -7.48
CA CYS A 30 -4.83 -6.81 -6.35
C CYS A 30 -3.73 -7.75 -5.83
N VAL A 31 -2.47 -7.32 -5.83
CA VAL A 31 -1.33 -8.18 -5.42
C VAL A 31 -1.24 -8.27 -3.91
N ASN A 32 -1.30 -7.12 -3.22
CA ASN A 32 -1.19 -7.02 -1.75
C ASN A 32 -2.39 -6.29 -1.14
N GLY A 33 -3.59 -6.71 -1.49
CA GLY A 33 -4.82 -6.08 -1.03
C GLY A 33 -6.05 -6.91 -1.36
N ASN A 34 -7.20 -6.43 -0.91
CA ASN A 34 -8.49 -7.04 -1.22
C ASN A 34 -9.22 -6.15 -2.22
N CYS A 35 -9.70 -6.75 -3.30
CA CYS A 35 -10.62 -6.05 -4.19
C CYS A 35 -11.96 -5.89 -3.50
N ILE A 36 -12.51 -4.68 -3.54
CA ILE A 36 -13.83 -4.35 -3.02
C ILE A 36 -14.67 -3.66 -4.08
N VAL A 37 -15.98 -3.81 -3.97
CA VAL A 37 -16.97 -3.25 -4.92
C VAL A 37 -17.85 -2.27 -4.16
N GLU A 38 -17.93 -1.04 -4.65
CA GLU A 38 -18.93 -0.08 -4.19
C GLU A 38 -20.29 -0.41 -4.82
N THR A 39 -21.27 -0.73 -3.95
CA THR A 39 -22.59 -1.23 -4.36
C THR A 39 -23.46 -0.21 -5.07
N ASP A 40 -23.17 1.08 -4.91
CA ASP A 40 -23.99 2.18 -5.42
C ASP A 40 -23.57 2.64 -6.83
N THR A 41 -22.31 2.39 -7.20
CA THR A 41 -21.70 2.88 -8.45
C THR A 41 -21.07 1.77 -9.29
N LEU A 42 -21.02 0.54 -8.77
CA LEU A 42 -20.34 -0.62 -9.37
C LEU A 42 -18.83 -0.38 -9.58
N ILE A 43 -18.24 0.58 -8.87
CA ILE A 43 -16.81 0.87 -8.91
C ILE A 43 -16.06 -0.22 -8.16
N GLN A 44 -14.99 -0.71 -8.75
CA GLN A 44 -14.10 -1.72 -8.15
C GLN A 44 -12.75 -1.08 -7.89
N PHE A 45 -12.19 -1.32 -6.71
CA PHE A 45 -10.86 -0.84 -6.37
C PHE A 45 -10.17 -1.78 -5.38
N CYS A 46 -8.84 -1.67 -5.30
CA CYS A 46 -8.06 -2.45 -4.35
C CYS A 46 -7.92 -1.69 -3.03
N ASN A 47 -8.37 -2.31 -1.94
CA ASN A 47 -8.02 -1.88 -0.60
C ASN A 47 -6.68 -2.50 -0.22
N CYS A 48 -5.61 -1.69 -0.24
CA CYS A 48 -4.26 -2.18 -0.01
C CYS A 48 -3.99 -2.52 1.47
N SER A 49 -3.21 -3.59 1.68
CA SER A 49 -2.67 -3.95 2.99
C SER A 49 -1.60 -2.95 3.42
N THR A 50 -1.30 -2.91 4.72
CA THR A 50 -0.29 -1.99 5.28
C THR A 50 1.05 -2.11 4.57
N GLY A 51 1.66 -0.96 4.22
CA GLY A 51 2.94 -0.93 3.51
C GLY A 51 2.82 -1.17 1.99
N PHE A 52 1.63 -1.10 1.41
CA PHE A 52 1.40 -1.20 -0.04
C PHE A 52 0.46 -0.10 -0.56
N THR A 53 0.67 0.32 -1.81
CA THR A 53 -0.07 1.41 -2.44
C THR A 53 -0.21 1.19 -3.96
N GLY A 54 -0.98 2.06 -4.63
CA GLY A 54 -1.30 2.00 -6.05
C GLY A 54 -2.58 1.22 -6.35
N ASP A 55 -3.06 1.34 -7.60
CA ASP A 55 -4.36 0.82 -8.04
C ASP A 55 -4.50 -0.70 -7.91
N LEU A 56 -3.36 -1.41 -7.94
CA LEU A 56 -3.27 -2.87 -7.80
C LEU A 56 -2.50 -3.33 -6.54
N CYS A 57 -2.05 -2.41 -5.69
CA CYS A 57 -1.25 -2.68 -4.49
C CYS A 57 0.11 -3.37 -4.78
N ASP A 58 0.70 -3.08 -5.94
CA ASP A 58 1.98 -3.65 -6.41
C ASP A 58 3.17 -2.92 -5.81
N MET A 59 2.97 -1.65 -5.48
CA MET A 59 4.01 -0.77 -5.00
C MET A 59 4.11 -0.86 -3.49
N ARG A 60 5.34 -0.91 -2.98
CA ARG A 60 5.58 -0.72 -1.55
C ARG A 60 5.24 0.72 -1.20
N ASP A 61 4.42 0.88 -0.17
CA ASP A 61 4.24 2.17 0.45
C ASP A 61 5.51 2.47 1.25
N THR A 62 6.43 3.19 0.61
CA THR A 62 7.63 3.71 1.28
C THR A 62 7.28 4.88 2.19
N THR A 63 6.02 5.33 2.23
CA THR A 63 5.55 6.22 3.27
C THR A 63 5.32 5.41 4.54
N PRO A 64 5.93 5.79 5.66
CA PRO A 64 5.69 5.10 6.92
C PRO A 64 4.24 5.32 7.34
N THR A 65 3.38 4.33 7.13
CA THR A 65 1.99 4.34 7.63
C THR A 65 1.89 4.07 9.14
N ALA A 66 3.02 3.82 9.79
CA ALA A 66 3.21 4.11 11.22
C ALA A 66 3.89 5.48 11.30
N PRO A 67 3.52 6.36 12.26
CA PRO A 67 4.14 7.67 12.35
C PRO A 67 5.65 7.47 12.40
N THR A 68 6.39 8.16 11.53
CA THR A 68 7.85 8.18 11.43
C THR A 68 8.47 8.82 12.70
N ILE A 69 8.10 8.29 13.85
CA ILE A 69 8.66 8.55 15.16
C ILE A 69 9.52 7.32 15.41
N ILE A 70 10.84 7.47 15.28
CA ILE A 70 11.76 6.47 15.81
C ILE A 70 11.65 6.60 17.34
N LEU A 71 10.70 5.86 17.92
CA LEU A 71 10.40 5.88 19.34
C LEU A 71 11.62 5.33 20.10
N GLY A 72 12.15 6.10 21.05
CA GLY A 72 13.27 5.66 21.89
C GLY A 72 14.66 6.10 21.44
N VAL A 73 14.79 6.92 20.39
CA VAL A 73 16.07 7.55 20.01
C VAL A 73 16.00 9.05 20.29
N PRO A 74 16.61 9.55 21.38
CA PRO A 74 16.63 10.98 21.66
C PRO A 74 17.62 11.70 20.75
N CYS A 75 17.40 13.00 20.52
CA CYS A 75 18.35 13.85 19.78
C CYS A 75 19.75 13.91 20.40
N SER A 76 19.92 13.51 21.67
CA SER A 76 21.24 13.38 22.30
C SER A 76 22.15 12.35 21.63
N THR A 77 21.58 11.40 20.88
CA THR A 77 22.36 10.42 20.07
C THR A 77 22.82 10.99 18.73
N ASN A 78 22.43 12.22 18.40
CA ASN A 78 22.67 12.90 17.13
C ASN A 78 22.34 12.02 15.89
N PRO A 79 21.08 11.59 15.73
CA PRO A 79 20.70 10.65 14.67
C PRO A 79 20.66 11.28 13.27
N CYS A 80 20.55 12.61 13.15
CA CYS A 80 20.47 13.31 11.88
C CYS A 80 21.85 13.42 11.21
N ARG A 81 21.96 12.98 9.96
CA ARG A 81 23.18 13.04 9.16
C ARG A 81 23.24 14.34 8.35
N ASN A 82 24.40 14.57 7.74
CA ASN A 82 24.60 15.59 6.70
C ASN A 82 24.16 17.01 7.12
N GLY A 83 24.38 17.36 8.38
CA GLY A 83 24.04 18.69 8.92
C GLY A 83 22.55 18.90 9.18
N GLY A 84 21.74 17.83 9.26
CA GLY A 84 20.34 17.93 9.64
C GLY A 84 20.13 18.36 11.10
N LEU A 85 19.10 19.18 11.35
CA LEU A 85 18.71 19.60 12.69
C LEU A 85 17.77 18.57 13.32
N CYS A 86 18.06 18.14 14.54
CA CYS A 86 17.24 17.18 15.27
C CYS A 86 16.24 17.88 16.21
N PHE A 87 14.98 17.45 16.18
CA PHE A 87 13.94 17.89 17.11
C PHE A 87 13.34 16.69 17.85
N THR A 88 13.26 16.78 19.17
CA THR A 88 12.53 15.79 19.98
C THR A 88 11.03 15.94 19.77
N VAL A 89 10.33 14.82 19.57
CA VAL A 89 8.86 14.79 19.45
C VAL A 89 8.22 14.23 20.73
N PRO A 90 6.98 14.62 21.03
CA PRO A 90 6.20 13.99 22.10
C PRO A 90 6.19 12.47 21.96
N CYS A 91 6.12 11.75 23.09
CA CYS A 91 6.25 10.28 23.18
C CYS A 91 7.68 9.73 23.03
N GLY A 92 8.72 10.57 23.07
CA GLY A 92 10.10 10.12 23.24
C GLY A 92 10.80 9.68 21.94
N GLY A 93 10.39 10.23 20.79
CA GLY A 93 11.12 10.06 19.53
C GLY A 93 11.82 11.33 19.06
N PHE A 94 12.29 11.31 17.82
CA PHE A 94 12.90 12.46 17.15
C PHE A 94 12.40 12.65 15.71
N ARG A 95 12.67 13.83 15.16
CA ARG A 95 12.54 14.15 13.73
C ARG A 95 13.76 14.93 13.24
N CYS A 96 14.19 14.69 12.00
CA CYS A 96 15.26 15.46 11.36
C CYS A 96 14.68 16.50 10.38
N LEU A 97 15.25 17.71 10.40
CA LEU A 97 15.11 18.70 9.34
C LEU A 97 16.39 18.72 8.53
N CYS A 98 16.32 18.30 7.27
CA CYS A 98 17.50 18.16 6.43
C CYS A 98 17.99 19.49 5.87
N ALA A 99 19.31 19.60 5.74
CA ALA A 99 19.94 20.69 5.02
C ALA A 99 19.55 20.64 3.52
N PRO A 100 19.61 21.77 2.80
CA PRO A 100 19.38 21.79 1.36
C PRO A 100 20.24 20.75 0.64
N GLY A 101 19.62 19.99 -0.27
CA GLY A 101 20.29 18.93 -1.01
C GLY A 101 20.32 17.56 -0.33
N TYR A 102 19.66 17.39 0.81
CA TYR A 102 19.56 16.11 1.52
C TYR A 102 18.11 15.73 1.85
N VAL A 103 17.82 14.43 1.82
CA VAL A 103 16.50 13.83 2.08
C VAL A 103 16.66 12.48 2.81
N GLY A 104 15.55 11.90 3.25
CA GLY A 104 15.53 10.66 4.03
C GLY A 104 15.19 10.91 5.50
N ILE A 105 14.94 9.84 6.25
CA ILE A 105 14.49 9.91 7.66
C ILE A 105 15.60 10.49 8.55
N LEU A 106 16.86 10.17 8.23
CA LEU A 106 18.05 10.65 8.91
C LEU A 106 18.83 11.65 8.05
N CYS A 107 18.25 12.18 6.98
CA CYS A 107 18.96 13.01 6.00
C CYS A 107 20.14 12.27 5.34
N GLU A 108 20.05 10.94 5.22
CA GLU A 108 21.13 10.07 4.75
C GLU A 108 21.33 10.12 3.23
N ASN A 109 20.33 10.54 2.48
CA ASN A 109 20.36 10.55 1.02
C ASN A 109 20.64 11.96 0.51
N GLN A 110 21.54 12.07 -0.47
CA GLN A 110 21.75 13.31 -1.22
C GLN A 110 20.72 13.41 -2.33
N TYR A 111 19.99 14.52 -2.36
CA TYR A 111 19.12 14.90 -3.46
C TYR A 111 19.67 16.18 -4.08
N THR A 112 20.65 16.01 -4.96
CA THR A 112 21.14 17.05 -5.85
C THR A 112 20.31 16.99 -7.13
N LYS A 113 19.58 18.07 -7.43
CA LYS A 113 18.94 18.29 -8.73
C LYS A 113 19.91 18.99 -9.66
#